data_AF-A0A448XSV8-F1
#
_entry.id   AF-A0A448XSV8-F1
#
_cell.length_a   1.000
_cell.length_b   1.000
_cell.length_c   1.000
_cell.angle_alpha   90.00
_cell.angle_beta   90.00
_cell.angle_gamma   90.00
#
_symmetry.space_group_name_H-M   'P 1'
#
loop_
_entity.id
_entity.type
_entity.pdbx_description
1 polymer ?
#
loop_
_entity_poly.entity_id
_entity_poly.type
_entity_poly.pdbx_seq_one_letter_code
_entity_poly.pdbx_strand_id
1 'polypeptide(L)' 'MNGFMYGNIFSNEEQAERQAIFPHLFSRHAEDFSLLQTNFNKDIVKAGTGRR' A
#
# COMPACT_ATOMS: atom_id res chain seq x y z
N MET A 1 6.54 -16.23 -4.86
CA MET A 1 6.04 -15.27 -3.85
C MET A 1 5.39 -14.14 -4.62
N ASN A 2 4.13 -13.84 -4.32
CA ASN A 2 3.26 -13.04 -5.19
C ASN A 2 3.44 -11.54 -4.88
N GLY A 3 3.68 -10.74 -5.92
CA GLY A 3 3.70 -9.28 -5.80
C GLY A 3 2.27 -8.74 -5.80
N PHE A 4 1.85 -8.13 -4.69
CA PHE A 4 0.54 -7.49 -4.57
C PHE A 4 0.63 -6.00 -4.87
N MET A 5 -0.35 -5.45 -5.59
CA MET A 5 -0.51 -3.99 -5.69
C MET A 5 -1.55 -3.56 -4.67
N TYR A 6 -1.15 -2.84 -3.62
CA TYR A 6 -2.09 -2.40 -2.57
C TYR A 6 -2.95 -1.21 -3.01
N GLY A 7 -2.35 -0.30 -3.79
CA GLY A 7 -3.02 0.89 -4.29
C GLY A 7 -2.31 2.17 -3.86
N ASN A 8 -3.07 3.27 -3.88
CA ASN A 8 -2.52 4.60 -3.68
C ASN A 8 -2.42 4.93 -2.19
N ILE A 9 -1.23 5.32 -1.77
CA ILE A 9 -0.98 5.82 -0.42
C ILE A 9 -0.42 7.24 -0.49
N PHE A 10 -0.56 7.98 0.60
CA PHE A 10 0.04 9.30 0.70
C PHE A 10 1.58 9.25 0.51
N SER A 11 2.12 10.33 -0.04
CA SER A 11 3.57 10.52 -0.14
C SER A 11 4.21 10.83 1.21
N ASN A 12 3.46 11.46 2.12
CA ASN A 12 3.87 11.69 3.50
C ASN A 12 3.95 10.35 4.25
N GLU A 13 5.10 10.08 4.86
CA GLU A 13 5.43 8.79 5.46
C GLU A 13 4.54 8.43 6.65
N GLU A 14 4.24 9.38 7.53
CA GLU A 14 3.35 9.16 8.68
C GLU A 14 1.92 8.80 8.23
N GLN A 15 1.43 9.48 7.18
CA GLN A 15 0.10 9.19 6.63
C GLN A 15 0.10 7.87 5.84
N ALA A 16 1.19 7.56 5.14
CA ALA A 16 1.39 6.30 4.43
C ALA A 16 1.34 5.09 5.38
N GLU A 17 2.03 5.17 6.51
CA GLU A 17 2.02 4.12 7.54
C GLU A 17 0.62 3.88 8.08
N ARG A 18 -0.12 4.96 8.37
CA ARG A 18 -1.53 4.87 8.80
C ARG A 18 -2.45 4.26 7.74
N GLN A 19 -2.13 4.39 6.44
CA GLN A 19 -2.91 3.77 5.36
C GLN A 19 -2.48 2.33 5.05
N ALA A 20 -1.26 1.94 5.42
CA ALA A 20 -0.70 0.61 5.21
C ALA A 20 -1.09 -0.40 6.31
N ILE A 21 -2.12 -0.12 7.12
CA ILE A 21 -2.58 -1.00 8.21
C ILE A 21 -3.02 -2.37 7.67
N PHE A 22 -3.83 -2.41 6.59
CA PHE A 22 -4.31 -3.69 6.04
C PHE A 22 -3.19 -4.58 5.50
N PRO A 23 -2.19 -4.07 4.75
CA PRO A 23 -1.01 -4.85 4.35
C PRO A 23 -0.26 -5.44 5.53
N HIS A 24 -0.11 -4.70 6.63
CA HIS A 24 0.53 -5.21 7.85
C HIS A 24 -0.30 -6.29 8.55
N LEU A 25 -1.63 -6.20 8.49
CA LEU A 25 -2.52 -7.24 9.00
C LEU A 25 -2.47 -8.49 8.12
N PHE A 26 -2.54 -8.33 6.79
CA PHE A 26 -2.47 -9.46 5.86
C PHE A 26 -1.15 -10.20 5.97
N SER A 27 -0.01 -9.50 6.13
CA SER A 27 1.28 -10.18 6.30
C SER A 27 1.39 -11.02 7.57
N ARG A 28 0.48 -10.85 8.54
CA ARG A 28 0.43 -11.64 9.78
C ARG A 28 -0.59 -12.78 9.72
N HIS A 29 -1.58 -12.69 8.84
CA HIS A 29 -2.75 -13.57 8.87
C HIS A 29 -3.01 -14.30 7.55
N ALA A 30 -2.42 -13.85 6.44
CA ALA A 30 -2.53 -14.48 5.12
C ALA A 30 -1.15 -15.03 4.72
N GLU A 31 -1.04 -16.35 4.64
CA GLU A 31 0.20 -17.07 4.34
C GLU A 31 0.71 -16.81 2.92
N ASP A 32 -0.19 -16.45 2.00
CA ASP A 32 0.11 -16.14 0.61
C ASP A 32 0.42 -14.66 0.37
N PHE A 33 0.27 -13.80 1.39
CA PHE A 33 0.52 -12.37 1.29
C PHE A 33 1.95 -12.01 1.71
N SER A 34 2.64 -11.22 0.87
CA SER A 34 3.99 -10.73 1.15
C SER A 34 4.02 -9.21 1.18
N LEU A 35 4.21 -8.64 2.38
CA LEU A 35 4.36 -7.19 2.56
C LEU A 35 5.58 -6.65 1.83
N LEU A 36 6.70 -7.37 1.87
CA LEU A 36 7.95 -6.99 1.20
C LEU A 36 7.83 -6.95 -0.33
N GLN A 37 6.90 -7.72 -0.89
CA GLN A 37 6.62 -7.73 -2.32
C GLN A 37 5.36 -6.93 -2.67
N THR A 38 4.78 -6.21 -1.70
CA THR A 38 3.65 -5.34 -1.93
C THR A 38 4.12 -4.01 -2.48
N ASN A 39 3.62 -3.63 -3.65
CA ASN A 39 3.89 -2.35 -4.26
C ASN A 39 2.85 -1.32 -3.81
N PHE A 40 3.35 -0.18 -3.34
CA PHE A 40 2.58 0.95 -2.88
C PHE A 40 2.73 2.10 -3.87
N ASN A 41 1.62 2.57 -4.44
CA ASN A 41 1.65 3.72 -5.33
C ASN A 41 1.67 5.01 -4.50
N LYS A 42 2.85 5.64 -4.37
CA LYS A 42 3.06 6.94 -3.70
C LYS A 42 3.00 8.14 -4.66
N ASP A 43 2.82 7.89 -5.96
CA ASP A 43 2.84 8.93 -6.98
C ASP A 43 1.52 9.71 -6.93
N ILE A 44 1.59 10.97 -6.48
CA ILE A 44 0.42 11.86 -6.29
C ILE A 44 -0.33 12.09 -7.60
N VAL A 45 0.38 12.11 -8.74
CA VAL A 45 -0.21 12.36 -10.06
C VAL A 45 -0.93 11.11 -10.56
N LYS A 46 -0.33 9.94 -10.36
CA LYS A 46 -0.92 8.64 -10.74
C LYS A 46 -1.92 8.10 -9.74
N ALA A 47 -1.94 8.63 -8.52
CA ALA A 47 -2.85 8.22 -7.47
C ALA A 47 -4.32 8.54 -7.79
N GLY A 48 -4.59 9.34 -8.82
CA GLY A 48 -5.97 9.65 -9.25
C GLY A 48 -6.80 10.39 -8.18
N THR A 49 -6.20 10.75 -7.05
CA THR A 49 -6.77 11.54 -5.95
C THR A 49 -6.89 13.02 -6.32
N GLY A 50 -6.31 13.42 -7.46
CA GLY A 50 -6.52 14.72 -8.11
C GLY A 50 -7.82 14.84 -8.91
N ARG A 51 -8.76 13.89 -8.78
CA ARG A 51 -10.14 14.08 -9.25
C ARG A 51 -10.82 15.06 -8.29
N ARG A 52 -10.74 16.34 -8.66
CA ARG A 52 -11.57 17.43 -8.12
C ARG A 52 -13.04 17.05 -8.10
#